data_AF-A0A7W9XK39-F1
#
_entry.id   AF-A0A7W9XK39-F1
#
_cell.length_a   1.000
_cell.length_b   1.000
_cell.length_c   1.000
_cell.angle_alpha   90.00
_cell.angle_beta   90.00
_cell.angle_gamma   90.00
#
_symmetry.space_group_name_H-M   'P 1'
#
loop_
_entity.id
_entity.type
_entity.pdbx_description
1 polymer ?
#
loop_
_entity_poly.entity_id
_entity_poly.type
_entity_poly.pdbx_seq_one_letter_code
_entity_poly.pdbx_strand_id
1 'polypeptide(L)' 'MTKVKRTDWDVTSDATYVWLPIIWKKDVPKIDWKDEWKLSGHK' A
#
# COMPACT_ATOMS: atom_id res chain seq x y z
N MET A 1 -22.10 -8.14 27.86
CA MET A 1 -21.16 -7.88 26.75
C MET A 1 -21.49 -8.83 25.61
N THR A 2 -22.13 -8.33 24.56
CA THR A 2 -22.54 -9.14 23.39
C THR A 2 -21.30 -9.41 22.53
N LYS A 3 -20.95 -10.68 22.31
CA LYS A 3 -19.88 -11.08 21.39
C LYS A 3 -20.32 -10.75 19.96
N VAL A 4 -19.81 -9.66 19.40
CA VAL A 4 -19.95 -9.35 17.97
C VAL A 4 -19.10 -10.37 17.21
N LYS A 5 -19.74 -11.24 16.44
CA LYS A 5 -19.05 -12.12 15.48
C LYS A 5 -18.70 -11.27 14.27
N ARG A 6 -17.42 -10.95 14.10
CA ARG A 6 -16.89 -10.30 12.89
C ARG A 6 -16.91 -11.31 11.75
N THR A 7 -17.49 -10.95 10.62
CA THR A 7 -17.75 -11.87 9.49
C THR A 7 -17.28 -11.21 8.20
N ASP A 8 -15.97 -11.21 8.00
CA ASP A 8 -15.29 -10.92 6.74
C ASP A 8 -15.03 -9.44 6.42
N TRP A 9 -16.03 -8.57 6.33
CA TRP A 9 -15.81 -7.18 5.85
C TRP A 9 -15.20 -6.23 6.90
N ASP A 10 -15.32 -6.54 8.17
CA ASP A 10 -14.83 -5.72 9.29
C ASP A 10 -13.50 -6.20 9.89
N VAL A 11 -12.81 -7.09 9.15
CA VAL A 11 -11.52 -7.67 9.52
C VAL A 11 -10.46 -7.16 8.54
N THR A 12 -9.54 -6.33 9.02
CA THR A 12 -8.47 -5.73 8.20
C THR A 12 -7.17 -6.52 8.23
N SER A 13 -7.14 -7.68 8.91
CA SER A 13 -5.93 -8.51 9.03
C SER A 13 -5.44 -9.02 7.67
N ASP A 14 -6.36 -9.20 6.73
CA ASP A 14 -6.10 -9.81 5.43
C ASP A 14 -5.90 -8.74 4.34
N ALA A 15 -5.81 -7.46 4.74
CA ALA A 15 -5.57 -6.36 3.81
C ALA A 15 -4.16 -6.46 3.21
N THR A 16 -4.08 -6.33 1.88
CA THR A 16 -2.80 -6.27 1.17
C THR A 16 -2.28 -4.83 1.15
N TYR A 17 -1.09 -4.62 1.70
CA TYR A 17 -0.41 -3.32 1.67
C TYR A 17 0.41 -3.18 0.39
N VAL A 18 0.23 -2.05 -0.30
CA VAL A 18 0.94 -1.73 -1.54
C VAL A 18 2.05 -0.71 -1.24
N TRP A 19 3.29 -1.11 -1.50
CA TRP A 19 4.46 -0.25 -1.35
C TRP A 19 4.96 0.11 -2.74
N LEU A 20 4.99 1.39 -3.09
CA LEU A 20 5.44 1.89 -4.39
C LEU A 20 6.36 3.10 -4.19
N PRO A 21 7.34 3.30 -5.08
CA PRO A 21 8.25 4.43 -5.00
C PRO A 21 7.53 5.72 -5.40
N ILE A 22 7.76 6.80 -4.63
CA ILE A 22 7.34 8.15 -5.00
C ILE A 22 8.42 8.78 -5.88
N ILE A 23 8.02 9.21 -7.07
CA ILE A 23 8.90 9.88 -8.04
C ILE A 23 8.46 11.34 -8.13
N TRP A 24 9.41 12.25 -7.92
CA TRP A 24 9.18 13.69 -8.06
C TRP A 24 9.44 14.11 -9.51
N LYS A 25 8.44 14.72 -10.16
CA LYS A 25 8.59 15.32 -11.49
C LYS A 25 8.05 16.73 -11.47
N LYS A 26 8.91 17.73 -11.69
CA LYS A 26 8.56 19.17 -11.69
C LYS A 26 7.80 19.56 -10.41
N ASP A 27 8.36 19.17 -9.25
CA ASP A 27 7.78 19.41 -7.92
C ASP A 27 6.42 18.75 -7.63
N VAL A 28 5.95 17.87 -8.51
CA VAL A 28 4.74 17.08 -8.32
C VAL A 28 5.12 15.63 -7.96
N PRO A 29 4.65 15.09 -6.82
CA PRO A 29 4.85 13.69 -6.48
C PRO A 29 3.95 12.80 -7.35
N LYS A 30 4.53 11.74 -7.92
CA LYS A 30 3.82 10.74 -8.71
C LYS A 30 4.15 9.34 -8.22
N ILE A 31 3.17 8.45 -8.32
CA ILE A 31 3.31 7.02 -8.05
C ILE A 31 3.05 6.32 -9.38
N ASP A 32 4.02 5.53 -9.82
CA ASP A 32 3.87 4.65 -10.98
C ASP A 32 3.69 3.22 -10.45
N TRP A 33 2.68 2.51 -10.94
CA TRP A 33 2.47 1.11 -10.55
C TRP A 33 3.64 0.25 -11.04
N LYS A 34 4.20 -0.55 -10.14
CA LYS A 34 5.27 -1.50 -10.42
C LYS A 34 5.01 -2.78 -9.65
N ASP A 35 5.00 -3.90 -10.34
CA ASP A 35 4.80 -5.20 -9.72
C ASP A 35 6.01 -5.56 -8.81
N GLU A 36 7.21 -5.13 -9.20
CA GLU A 36 8.43 -5.29 -8.40
C GLU A 36 9.32 -4.04 -8.48
N TRP A 37 9.95 -3.66 -7.36
CA TRP A 37 10.94 -2.59 -7.31
C TRP A 37 11.92 -2.77 -6.15
N LYS A 38 13.03 -2.03 -6.18
CA LYS A 38 14.08 -2.06 -5.15
C LYS A 38 14.47 -0.64 -4.76
N LEU A 39 14.81 -0.43 -3.49
CA LEU A 39 15.30 0.85 -2.98
C LEU A 39 16.59 1.32 -3.68
N SER A 40 17.48 0.38 -4.02
CA SER A 40 18.76 0.68 -4.67
C SER A 40 18.67 1.18 -6.12
N GLY A 41 17.49 1.13 -6.73
CA GLY A 41 17.25 1.64 -8.09
C GLY A 41 17.00 3.15 -8.16
N HIS A 42 16.90 3.83 -7.01
CA HIS A 42 16.64 5.27 -6.90
C HIS A 42 17.89 5.96 -6.32
N LYS A 43 18.86 6.27 -7.18
CA LYS A 43 19.97 7.19 -6.89
C LYS A 43 19.73 8.55 -7.52
#